data_AF-A0A6L9IRR6-F1
#
_entry.id   AF-A0A6L9IRR6-F1
#
_cell.length_a   1.000
_cell.length_b   1.000
_cell.length_c   1.000
_cell.angle_alpha   90.00
_cell.angle_beta   90.00
_cell.angle_gamma   90.00
#
_symmetry.space_group_name_H-M   'P 1'
#
loop_
_entity.id
_entity.type
_entity.pdbx_description
1 polymer ?
#
loop_
_entity_poly.entity_id
_entity_poly.type
_entity_poly.pdbx_seq_one_letter_code
_entity_poly.pdbx_strand_id
1 'polypeptide(L)'
;LMSLIDERTDGGAGTNPGAIYPLLNELEDQGLITGEWTDPARRSVRRYTITEAGRQELDRLKAVMRPQLREALEVLKDMLDDLDDNLGNEEEV
;
A
#
# COMPACT_ATOMS: atom_id res chain seq x y z
N LEU A 1 -0.78 3.96 13.01
CA LEU A 1 -0.22 3.59 11.70
C LEU A 1 -0.42 2.09 11.43
N MET A 2 0.13 1.20 12.26
CA MET A 2 -0.09 -0.26 12.15
C MET A 2 -1.57 -0.63 11.98
N SER A 3 -2.42 -0.19 12.91
CA SER A 3 -3.87 -0.47 12.85
C SER A 3 -4.55 0.00 11.56
N LEU A 4 -4.08 1.11 10.96
CA LEU A 4 -4.62 1.62 9.71
C LEU A 4 -4.21 0.75 8.51
N ILE A 5 -2.98 0.21 8.52
CA ILE A 5 -2.51 -0.67 7.45
C ILE A 5 -3.21 -2.01 7.55
N ASP A 6 -3.36 -2.55 8.76
CA ASP A 6 -4.10 -3.80 8.97
C ASP A 6 -5.55 -3.67 8.48
N GLU A 7 -6.23 -2.58 8.84
CA GLU A 7 -7.60 -2.28 8.38
C GLU A 7 -7.70 -2.16 6.85
N ARG A 8 -6.71 -1.52 6.21
CA ARG A 8 -6.71 -1.30 4.75
C ARG A 8 -6.33 -2.53 3.95
N THR A 9 -5.69 -3.51 4.57
CA THR A 9 -5.15 -4.70 3.89
C THR A 9 -5.85 -5.98 4.31
N ASP A 10 -6.86 -5.88 5.18
CA ASP A 10 -7.57 -7.01 5.79
C ASP A 10 -6.60 -8.06 6.35
N GLY A 11 -5.52 -7.59 6.98
CA GLY A 11 -4.43 -8.43 7.49
C GLY A 11 -3.49 -9.02 6.43
N GLY A 12 -3.77 -8.85 5.13
CA GLY A 12 -2.99 -9.41 4.02
C GLY A 12 -1.58 -8.85 3.88
N ALA A 13 -1.29 -7.67 4.43
CA ALA A 13 0.05 -7.10 4.38
C ALA A 13 0.99 -7.60 5.50
N GLY A 14 0.51 -8.43 6.44
CA GLY A 14 1.34 -9.03 7.49
C GLY A 14 2.23 -8.00 8.18
N THR A 15 1.66 -6.92 8.72
CA THR A 15 2.46 -5.80 9.21
C THR A 15 3.27 -6.20 10.45
N ASN A 16 4.53 -6.58 10.22
CA ASN A 16 5.49 -6.78 11.28
C ASN A 16 6.02 -5.41 11.72
N PRO A 17 5.95 -5.04 13.02
CA PRO A 17 6.56 -3.82 13.56
C PRO A 17 8.03 -3.64 13.12
N GLY A 18 8.75 -4.75 12.91
CA GLY A 18 10.14 -4.74 12.44
C GLY A 18 10.35 -4.19 11.03
N ALA A 19 9.31 -4.12 10.18
CA ALA A 19 9.42 -3.61 8.80
C ALA A 19 9.06 -2.12 8.68
N ILE A 20 8.17 -1.61 9.53
CA ILE A 20 7.69 -0.22 9.42
C ILE A 20 8.76 0.79 9.80
N TYR A 21 9.49 0.57 10.90
CA TYR A 21 10.47 1.54 11.36
C TYR A 21 11.67 1.70 10.41
N PRO A 22 12.26 0.61 9.85
CA PRO A 22 13.27 0.75 8.81
C PRO A 22 12.77 1.52 7.59
N LEU A 23 11.54 1.25 7.14
CA LEU A 23 10.94 1.98 6.01
C LEU A 23 10.78 3.47 6.33
N LEU A 24 10.28 3.83 7.52
CA LEU A 24 10.15 5.23 7.93
C LEU A 24 11.50 5.94 7.97
N ASN A 25 12.55 5.27 8.45
CA ASN A 25 13.91 5.81 8.44
C ASN A 25 14.40 6.03 6.99
N GLU A 26 14.23 5.05 6.12
CA GLU A 26 14.65 5.16 4.72
C GLU A 26 13.92 6.29 3.98
N LEU A 27 12.62 6.45 4.19
CA LEU A 27 11.84 7.55 3.62
C LEU A 27 12.28 8.92 4.16
N GLU A 28 12.69 9.00 5.43
CA GLU A 28 13.22 10.22 6.03
C GLU A 28 14.62 10.54 5.49
N ASP A 29 15.49 9.53 5.35
CA ASP A 29 16.84 9.66 4.76
C ASP A 29 16.79 10.11 3.30
N GLN A 30 15.78 9.67 2.55
CA GLN A 30 15.51 10.12 1.17
C GLN A 30 14.83 11.51 1.12
N GLY A 31 14.48 12.10 2.26
CA GLY A 31 13.81 13.40 2.34
C GLY A 31 12.35 13.40 1.88
N LEU A 32 11.72 12.22 1.76
CA LEU A 32 10.34 12.07 1.33
C LEU A 32 9.34 12.30 2.48
N ILE A 33 9.78 12.11 3.72
CA ILE A 33 9.02 12.44 4.93
C ILE A 33 9.90 13.19 5.94
N THR A 34 9.28 13.84 6.91
CA THR A 34 9.93 14.44 8.08
C THR A 34 9.25 13.98 9.36
N GLY A 35 10.03 13.59 10.37
CA GLY A 35 9.54 13.10 11.66
C GLY A 35 9.82 14.04 12.83
N GLU A 36 8.77 14.53 13.49
CA GLU A 36 8.86 15.42 14.67
C GLU A 36 8.39 14.71 15.94
N TRP A 37 9.05 14.97 17.07
CA TRP A 37 8.59 14.48 18.39
C TRP A 37 7.44 15.36 18.89
N THR A 38 6.29 14.76 19.20
CA THR A 38 5.11 15.53 19.68
C THR A 38 5.27 16.10 21.09
N ASP A 39 6.17 15.53 21.90
CA ASP A 39 6.58 16.08 23.19
C ASP A 39 8.11 16.11 23.22
N PRO A 40 8.77 17.29 23.22
CA PRO A 40 10.22 17.39 23.25
C PRO A 40 10.86 16.80 24.50
N ALA A 41 10.15 16.77 25.63
CA ALA A 41 10.65 16.33 26.92
C ALA A 41 10.48 14.81 27.13
N ARG A 42 9.39 14.22 26.63
CA ARG A 42 9.10 12.79 26.82
C ARG A 42 9.37 11.93 25.59
N ARG A 43 9.49 12.52 24.39
CA ARG A 43 9.71 11.83 23.10
C ARG A 43 8.88 10.54 22.96
N SER A 44 7.63 10.58 23.40
CA SER A 44 6.79 9.37 23.50
C SER A 44 6.22 8.94 22.15
N VAL A 45 6.04 9.87 21.21
CA VAL A 45 5.50 9.61 19.87
C VAL A 45 6.23 10.48 18.85
N ARG A 46 6.66 9.87 17.74
CA ARG A 46 7.19 10.57 16.57
C ARG A 46 6.10 10.67 15.51
N ARG A 47 5.79 11.89 15.08
CA ARG A 47 4.80 12.22 14.05
C ARG A 47 5.52 12.46 12.74
N TYR A 48 5.15 11.70 11.71
CA TYR A 48 5.71 11.87 10.38
C TYR A 48 4.77 12.67 9.48
N THR A 49 5.34 13.53 8.66
CA THR A 49 4.63 14.34 7.66
C THR A 49 5.31 14.17 6.30
N ILE A 50 4.52 13.97 5.25
CA ILE A 50 5.07 13.87 3.88
C ILE A 50 5.58 15.24 3.40
N THR A 51 6.79 15.26 2.85
CA THR A 51 7.40 16.47 2.28
C THR A 51 6.84 16.75 0.89
N GLU A 52 7.26 17.87 0.31
CA GLU A 52 6.92 18.18 -1.08
C GLU A 52 7.58 17.21 -2.07
N ALA A 53 8.85 16.86 -1.83
CA ALA A 53 9.53 15.82 -2.61
C ALA A 53 8.81 14.46 -2.49
N GLY A 54 8.36 14.11 -1.29
CA GLY A 54 7.56 12.91 -1.05
C GLY A 54 6.25 12.90 -1.83
N ARG A 55 5.55 14.04 -1.92
CA ARG A 55 4.32 14.16 -2.73
C ARG A 55 4.57 13.95 -4.21
N GLN A 56 5.63 14.57 -4.75
CA GLN A 56 6.01 14.40 -6.15
C GLN A 56 6.37 12.95 -6.48
N GLU A 57 7.14 12.29 -5.60
CA GLU A 57 7.50 10.88 -5.78
C GLU A 57 6.28 9.96 -5.68
N LEU A 58 5.38 10.22 -4.74
CA LEU A 58 4.11 9.50 -4.63
C LEU A 58 3.28 9.61 -5.90
N ASP A 59 3.20 10.80 -6.50
CA ASP A 59 2.43 11.00 -7.73
C ASP A 59 3.11 10.34 -8.94
N ARG A 60 4.45 10.37 -9.01
CA ARG A 60 5.22 9.61 -9.99
C ARG A 60 4.93 8.11 -9.88
N LEU A 61 4.98 7.55 -8.67
CA LEU A 61 4.72 6.13 -8.42
C LEU A 61 3.29 5.76 -8.82
N LYS A 62 2.29 6.57 -8.45
CA LYS A 62 0.90 6.36 -8.86
C LYS A 62 0.74 6.38 -10.38
N ALA A 63 1.40 7.29 -11.08
CA ALA A 63 1.31 7.39 -12.52
C ALA A 63 1.85 6.12 -13.21
N VAL A 64 2.89 5.50 -12.65
CA VAL A 64 3.47 4.24 -13.15
C VAL A 64 2.61 3.02 -12.79
N MET A 65 2.21 2.91 -11.52
CA MET A 65 1.55 1.70 -11.01
C MET A 65 0.08 1.60 -11.40
N ARG A 66 -0.67 2.72 -11.47
CA ARG A 66 -2.11 2.68 -11.72
C ARG A 66 -2.48 2.00 -13.05
N PRO A 67 -1.83 2.30 -14.19
CA PRO A 67 -2.12 1.62 -15.45
C PRO A 67 -1.84 0.11 -15.36
N GLN A 68 -0.69 -0.27 -14.79
CA GLN A 68 -0.28 -1.67 -14.66
C GLN A 68 -1.23 -2.48 -13.79
N LEU A 69 -1.66 -1.93 -12.66
CA LEU A 69 -2.64 -2.57 -11.78
C LEU A 69 -4.01 -2.68 -12.45
N ARG A 70 -4.41 -1.69 -13.26
CA ARG A 70 -5.67 -1.74 -13.99
C ARG A 70 -5.67 -2.86 -15.03
N GLU A 71 -4.63 -2.95 -15.83
CA GLU A 71 -4.46 -4.00 -16.83
C GLU A 71 -4.44 -5.39 -16.19
N ALA A 72 -3.69 -5.57 -15.09
CA ALA A 72 -3.68 -6.82 -14.35
C ALA A 72 -5.08 -7.21 -13.81
N LEU A 73 -5.86 -6.23 -13.35
CA LEU A 73 -7.23 -6.47 -12.89
C LEU A 73 -8.19 -6.82 -14.04
N GLU A 74 -8.00 -6.26 -15.23
CA GLU A 74 -8.79 -6.62 -16.41
C GLU A 74 -8.53 -8.09 -16.79
N VAL A 75 -7.26 -8.48 -16.89
CA VAL A 75 -6.89 -9.88 -17.17
C VAL A 75 -7.43 -10.85 -16.13
N LEU A 76 -7.33 -10.52 -14.83
CA LEU A 76 -7.84 -11.39 -13.77
C LEU A 76 -9.37 -11.49 -13.79
N LYS A 77 -10.08 -10.43 -14.19
CA LYS A 77 -11.54 -10.47 -14.35
C LYS A 77 -11.94 -11.36 -15.52
N ASP A 78 -11.29 -11.19 -16.68
CA ASP A 78 -11.56 -12.03 -17.85
C ASP A 78 -11.34 -13.52 -17.51
N MET A 79 -10.28 -13.84 -16.75
CA MET A 79 -10.05 -15.21 -16.28
C MET A 79 -11.13 -15.72 -15.30
N LEU A 80 -11.68 -14.85 -14.45
CA LEU A 80 -12.76 -15.22 -13.54
C LEU A 80 -14.06 -15.46 -14.31
N ASP A 81 -14.37 -14.61 -15.28
CA ASP A 81 -15.55 -14.73 -16.14
C ASP A 81 -15.48 -16.05 -16.95
N ASP A 82 -14.30 -16.37 -17.53
CA ASP A 82 -14.07 -17.65 -18.22
C ASP A 82 -14.27 -18.88 -17.31
N LEU A 83 -13.94 -18.78 -16.03
CA LEU A 83 -14.13 -19.88 -15.07
C LEU A 83 -15.60 -20.04 -14.68
N ASP A 84 -16.31 -18.93 -14.46
CA ASP A 84 -17.73 -18.93 -14.11
C ASP A 84 -18.59 -19.41 -15.29
N ASP A 85 -18.25 -19.01 -16.52
CA ASP A 85 -18.93 -19.46 -17.74
C ASP A 85 -18.71 -20.96 -18.03
N ASN A 86 -17.57 -21.53 -17.64
CA ASN A 86 -17.32 -22.97 -17.76
C ASN A 86 -18.10 -23.82 -16.74
N LEU A 87 -18.48 -23.27 -15.59
CA LEU A 87 -19.33 -23.96 -14.60
C LEU A 87 -20.79 -24.07 -15.05
N GLY A 88 -21.26 -23.20 -15.96
CA GLY A 88 -22.62 -23.23 -16.50
C GLY A 88 -22.85 -24.28 -17.60
N ASN A 89 -21.79 -24.90 -18.13
CA ASN A 89 -21.86 -25.85 -19.26
C ASN A 89 -21.79 -27.33 -18.85
N GLU A 90 -21.66 -27.65 -17.56
CA GLU A 90 -21.55 -29.03 -17.06
C GLU A 90 -22.88 -29.65 -16.57
N GLU A 91 -24.00 -28.90 -16.53
CA GLU A 91 -25.31 -29.43 -16.09
C GLU A 91 -26.22 -29.99 -17.21
N GLU A 92 -25.77 -30.02 -18.47
CA GLU A 92 -26.57 -30.53 -19.60
C GLU A 92 -25.90 -31.75 -20.29
N VAL A 93 -25.81 -32.90 -19.59
CA VAL A 93 -25.60 -34.23 -20.21
C VAL A 93 -26.41 -35.31 -19.49
#